data_AF-A0A420IJ14-F1
#
_entry.id   AF-A0A420IJ14-F1
#
_cell.length_a   1.000
_cell.length_b   1.000
_cell.length_c   1.000
_cell.angle_alpha   90.00
_cell.angle_beta   90.00
_cell.angle_gamma   90.00
#
_symmetry.space_group_name_H-M   'P 1'
#
loop_
_entity.id
_entity.type
_entity.pdbx_description
1 polymer ?
#
loop_
_entity_poly.entity_id
_entity_poly.type
_entity_poly.pdbx_seq_one_letter_code
_entity_poly.pdbx_strand_id
1 'polypeptide(L)'
;NNAKYSSNTRDLKTEPSSPNPTNYNPNRTHPDSYQSYIPPGQIQSSSTQNQHGRDISNLAKCYTEDLKYTGDSDDNFDEKFDIFMEMSTRFSLANEALVYAFPTMLKNIALSFYFNCCRGKSLAKLCQAMKDNF
;
A
#
# COMPACT_ATOMS: atom_id res chain seq x y z
N ASN A 1 -49.47 -26.27 38.03
CA ASN A 1 -49.05 -24.95 38.50
C ASN A 1 -48.50 -25.10 39.91
N ASN A 2 -47.18 -24.87 40.07
CA ASN A 2 -46.41 -24.68 41.31
C ASN A 2 -46.48 -25.81 42.37
N ALA A 3 -45.59 -25.97 43.34
CA ALA A 3 -44.18 -25.69 43.58
C ALA A 3 -44.00 -26.20 45.03
N LYS A 4 -43.03 -27.07 45.33
CA LYS A 4 -42.66 -27.31 46.74
C LYS A 4 -41.20 -27.70 46.95
N TYR A 5 -40.66 -27.06 47.99
CA TYR A 5 -39.47 -27.32 48.81
C TYR A 5 -38.11 -26.90 48.25
N SER A 6 -37.15 -26.34 49.01
CA SER A 6 -37.11 -25.57 50.26
C SER A 6 -35.63 -25.25 50.55
N SER A 7 -35.32 -23.99 50.87
CA SER A 7 -34.41 -23.49 51.91
C SER A 7 -32.91 -23.90 52.02
N ASN A 8 -32.06 -22.86 51.85
CA ASN A 8 -30.97 -22.32 52.71
C ASN A 8 -29.78 -23.16 53.22
N THR A 9 -28.56 -22.61 53.00
CA THR A 9 -27.53 -22.19 54.00
C THR A 9 -26.34 -21.52 53.27
N ARG A 10 -26.06 -20.20 53.46
CA ARG A 10 -24.98 -19.55 54.27
C ARG A 10 -23.55 -20.09 53.98
N ASP A 11 -22.45 -19.33 53.79
CA ASP A 11 -21.97 -18.09 54.45
C ASP A 11 -20.70 -17.51 53.73
N LEU A 12 -20.47 -16.21 53.94
CA LEU A 12 -19.23 -15.38 53.94
C LEU A 12 -18.12 -15.54 52.85
N LYS A 13 -17.76 -14.41 52.19
CA LYS A 13 -16.43 -13.72 52.26
C LYS A 13 -16.39 -12.48 51.32
N THR A 14 -16.51 -11.26 51.85
CA THR A 14 -15.46 -10.21 52.00
C THR A 14 -14.85 -9.67 50.70
N GLU A 15 -15.04 -8.36 50.50
CA GLU A 15 -14.67 -7.50 49.36
C GLU A 15 -13.18 -7.02 49.40
N PRO A 16 -12.71 -6.07 48.56
CA PRO A 16 -11.57 -6.22 47.64
C PRO A 16 -10.29 -5.48 48.10
N SER A 17 -9.12 -5.73 47.51
CA SER A 17 -7.98 -4.78 47.52
C SER A 17 -6.87 -5.11 46.51
N SER A 18 -6.43 -4.07 45.83
CA SER A 18 -5.43 -3.93 44.76
C SER A 18 -4.03 -4.52 45.05
N PRO A 19 -3.23 -4.86 44.02
CA PRO A 19 -1.80 -5.13 44.17
C PRO A 19 -0.96 -3.84 44.10
N ASN A 20 -0.08 -3.65 45.09
CA ASN A 20 0.97 -2.62 45.16
C ASN A 20 2.37 -3.29 44.97
N PRO A 21 3.52 -2.59 44.80
CA PRO A 21 4.35 -2.74 43.60
C PRO A 21 5.86 -2.96 43.89
N THR A 22 6.65 -2.93 42.81
CA THR A 22 8.06 -2.50 42.74
C THR A 22 9.17 -3.48 43.12
N ASN A 23 9.93 -3.91 42.11
CA ASN A 23 11.39 -3.72 42.10
C ASN A 23 11.97 -3.90 40.69
N TYR A 24 12.42 -2.82 40.04
CA TYR A 24 13.37 -2.95 38.92
C TYR A 24 14.40 -1.81 38.97
N ASN A 25 15.66 -2.21 39.02
CA ASN A 25 16.84 -1.39 39.27
C ASN A 25 17.46 -0.92 37.93
N PRO A 26 17.73 0.39 37.71
CA PRO A 26 17.97 0.92 36.37
C PRO A 26 19.47 1.08 35.98
N ASN A 27 20.37 0.15 36.33
CA ASN A 27 21.78 0.30 35.93
C ASN A 27 22.50 -1.02 35.60
N ARG A 28 22.39 -1.46 34.34
CA ARG A 28 23.42 -2.31 33.72
C ARG A 28 23.68 -1.87 32.29
N THR A 29 24.75 -1.10 32.12
CA THR A 29 25.43 -0.85 30.86
C THR A 29 26.08 -2.14 30.34
N HIS A 30 25.70 -2.59 29.15
CA HIS A 30 26.44 -3.57 28.35
C HIS A 30 26.60 -3.03 26.92
N PRO A 31 27.83 -2.95 26.38
CA PRO A 31 28.07 -2.59 24.99
C PRO A 31 28.16 -3.88 24.17
N ASP A 32 27.19 -4.16 23.30
CA ASP A 32 27.40 -5.10 22.20
C ASP A 32 26.46 -4.78 21.04
N SER A 33 27.03 -4.10 20.06
CA SER A 33 26.78 -4.15 18.62
C SER A 33 25.54 -4.95 18.17
N TYR A 34 24.40 -4.29 17.99
CA TYR A 34 23.30 -4.85 17.20
C TYR A 34 23.65 -4.75 15.71
N GLN A 35 24.28 -5.79 15.18
CA GLN A 35 24.26 -6.07 13.74
C GLN A 35 22.79 -6.33 13.36
N SER A 36 22.16 -5.39 12.66
CA SER A 36 20.76 -5.52 12.23
C SER A 36 20.63 -6.66 11.24
N TYR A 37 20.03 -7.78 11.66
CA TYR A 37 19.61 -8.84 10.75
C TYR A 37 18.45 -8.31 9.88
N ILE A 38 18.72 -8.07 8.59
CA ILE A 38 17.69 -7.81 7.58
C ILE A 38 17.08 -9.16 7.17
N PRO A 39 15.78 -9.41 7.39
CA PRO A 39 15.14 -10.63 6.90
C PRO A 39 15.12 -10.65 5.35
N PRO A 40 15.37 -11.81 4.71
CA PRO A 40 15.30 -11.93 3.25
C PRO A 40 13.83 -11.84 2.82
N GLY A 41 13.45 -10.68 2.27
CA GLY A 41 12.07 -10.41 1.84
C GLY A 41 11.70 -8.93 1.79
N GLN A 42 12.53 -8.03 2.31
CA GLN A 42 12.31 -6.60 2.13
C GLN A 42 12.80 -6.18 0.75
N ILE A 43 11.90 -6.23 -0.23
CA ILE A 43 12.07 -5.45 -1.46
C ILE A 43 12.28 -4.00 -1.00
N GLN A 44 13.48 -3.47 -1.22
CA GLN A 44 13.81 -2.07 -0.98
C GLN A 44 12.90 -1.25 -1.90
N SER A 45 11.72 -0.91 -1.39
CA SER A 45 10.88 0.10 -1.98
C SER A 45 11.67 1.38 -1.81
N SER A 46 12.26 1.88 -2.91
CA SER A 46 12.88 3.19 -2.94
C SER A 46 11.96 4.17 -2.21
N SER A 47 12.49 4.92 -1.24
CA SER A 47 11.74 5.77 -0.32
C SER A 47 10.69 6.69 -0.97
N THR A 48 10.82 6.98 -2.26
CA THR A 48 9.87 7.72 -3.09
C THR A 48 8.56 6.96 -3.39
N GLN A 49 8.58 5.63 -3.53
CA GLN A 49 7.35 4.82 -3.68
C GLN A 49 6.46 4.90 -2.44
N ASN A 50 7.07 5.06 -1.26
CA ASN A 50 6.33 5.15 0.00
C ASN A 50 5.58 6.49 0.15
N GLN A 51 6.07 7.57 -0.46
CA GLN A 51 5.46 8.89 -0.31
C GLN A 51 4.16 9.04 -1.11
N HIS A 52 4.07 8.41 -2.28
CA HIS A 52 2.88 8.52 -3.16
C HIS A 52 2.01 7.26 -3.18
N GLY A 53 2.38 6.22 -2.41
CA GLY A 53 1.72 4.92 -2.47
C GLY A 53 0.22 4.97 -2.17
N ARG A 54 -0.23 5.88 -1.28
CA ARG A 54 -1.65 6.05 -0.98
C ARG A 54 -2.43 6.59 -2.17
N ASP A 55 -1.94 7.66 -2.79
CA ASP A 55 -2.66 8.35 -3.87
C ASP A 55 -2.69 7.50 -5.13
N ILE A 56 -1.58 6.84 -5.45
CA ILE A 56 -1.50 5.85 -6.54
C ILE A 56 -2.45 4.69 -6.28
N SER A 57 -2.54 4.20 -5.04
CA SER A 57 -3.48 3.12 -4.69
C SER A 57 -4.94 3.54 -4.85
N ASN A 58 -5.27 4.79 -4.52
CA ASN A 58 -6.62 5.32 -4.71
C ASN A 58 -6.96 5.49 -6.19
N LEU A 59 -6.03 6.03 -6.99
CA LEU A 59 -6.16 6.09 -8.44
C LEU A 59 -6.40 4.69 -9.02
N ALA A 60 -5.56 3.71 -8.67
CA ALA A 60 -5.63 2.35 -9.19
C ALA A 60 -6.98 1.66 -8.90
N LYS A 61 -7.59 1.91 -7.73
CA LYS A 61 -8.91 1.36 -7.38
C LYS A 61 -10.04 1.90 -8.25
N CYS A 62 -9.90 3.12 -8.75
CA CYS A 62 -10.92 3.78 -9.58
C CYS A 62 -10.62 3.68 -11.08
N TYR A 63 -9.47 3.13 -11.46
CA TYR A 63 -9.06 2.96 -12.84
C TYR A 63 -9.63 1.66 -13.41
N THR A 64 -10.75 1.75 -14.14
CA THR A 64 -11.41 0.58 -14.74
C THR A 64 -10.66 0.07 -15.96
N GLU A 65 -10.90 -1.19 -16.33
CA GLU A 65 -10.23 -1.83 -17.47
C GLU A 65 -10.47 -1.12 -18.80
N ASP A 66 -11.63 -0.51 -19.00
CA ASP A 66 -11.98 0.21 -20.25
C ASP A 66 -11.14 1.48 -20.46
N LEU A 67 -10.63 2.06 -19.37
CA LEU A 67 -9.77 3.25 -19.41
C LEU A 67 -8.31 2.92 -19.70
N LYS A 68 -7.93 1.65 -19.69
CA LYS A 68 -6.54 1.22 -19.86
C LYS A 68 -6.19 1.03 -21.34
N TYR A 69 -5.01 1.49 -21.68
CA TYR A 69 -4.37 1.34 -22.96
C TYR A 69 -3.85 -0.10 -23.18
N THR A 70 -4.25 -0.76 -24.26
CA THR A 70 -3.82 -2.13 -24.59
C THR A 70 -2.49 -2.20 -25.33
N GLY A 71 -2.19 -1.19 -26.16
CA GLY A 71 -1.16 -1.28 -27.20
C GLY A 71 -1.65 -1.91 -28.51
N ASP A 72 -2.96 -2.14 -28.68
CA ASP A 72 -3.52 -2.62 -29.94
C ASP A 72 -3.69 -1.46 -30.93
N SER A 73 -3.75 -1.77 -32.24
CA SER A 73 -3.81 -0.77 -33.32
C SER A 73 -5.06 0.12 -33.30
N ASP A 74 -6.15 -0.37 -32.71
CA ASP A 74 -7.41 0.37 -32.60
C ASP A 74 -7.49 1.21 -31.32
N ASP A 75 -6.51 1.10 -30.42
CA ASP A 75 -6.46 1.85 -29.18
C ASP A 75 -5.58 3.10 -29.34
N ASN A 76 -6.13 4.28 -29.05
CA ASN A 76 -5.43 5.54 -29.24
C ASN A 76 -4.63 5.91 -27.99
N PHE A 77 -3.30 5.92 -28.09
CA PHE A 77 -2.45 6.24 -26.96
C PHE A 77 -2.68 7.66 -26.40
N ASP A 78 -2.85 8.66 -27.27
CA ASP A 78 -3.04 10.05 -26.84
C ASP A 78 -4.34 10.23 -26.05
N GLU A 79 -5.44 9.63 -26.53
CA GLU A 79 -6.72 9.62 -25.82
C GLU A 79 -6.59 8.96 -24.44
N LYS A 80 -5.96 7.78 -24.35
CA LYS A 80 -5.76 7.09 -23.07
C LYS A 80 -4.83 7.86 -22.14
N PHE A 81 -3.84 8.56 -22.69
CA PHE A 81 -2.93 9.39 -21.91
C PHE A 81 -3.64 10.64 -21.34
N ASP A 82 -4.53 11.27 -22.11
CA ASP A 82 -5.36 12.37 -21.62
C ASP A 82 -6.26 11.92 -20.46
N ILE A 83 -6.89 10.75 -20.59
CA ILE A 83 -7.67 10.13 -19.49
C ILE A 83 -6.78 9.88 -18.27
N PHE A 84 -5.56 9.38 -18.46
CA PHE A 84 -4.62 9.17 -17.36
C PHE A 84 -4.25 10.49 -16.66
N MET A 85 -4.04 11.56 -17.40
CA MET A 85 -3.72 12.89 -16.84
C MET A 85 -4.91 13.49 -16.09
N GLU A 86 -6.13 13.34 -16.62
CA GLU A 86 -7.35 13.77 -15.94
C GLU A 86 -7.55 13.01 -14.62
N MET A 87 -7.42 11.68 -14.65
CA MET A 87 -7.54 10.84 -13.47
C MET A 87 -6.44 11.17 -12.45
N SER A 88 -5.19 11.33 -12.89
CA SER A 88 -4.09 11.73 -12.00
C SER A 88 -4.37 13.07 -11.32
N THR A 89 -4.92 14.05 -12.06
CA THR A 89 -5.33 15.35 -11.51
C THR A 89 -6.45 15.19 -10.48
N ARG A 90 -7.47 14.37 -10.78
CA ARG A 90 -8.61 14.10 -9.90
C ARG A 90 -8.19 13.49 -8.56
N PHE A 91 -7.15 12.66 -8.55
CA PHE A 91 -6.58 12.07 -7.35
C PHE A 91 -5.42 12.88 -6.75
N SER A 92 -5.19 14.11 -7.24
CA SER A 92 -4.15 15.01 -6.75
C SER A 92 -2.74 14.42 -6.78
N LEU A 93 -2.42 13.64 -7.81
CA LEU A 93 -1.07 13.08 -7.99
C LEU A 93 -0.07 14.19 -8.29
N ALA A 94 1.03 14.21 -7.55
CA ALA A 94 2.18 15.05 -7.85
C ALA A 94 2.84 14.64 -9.17
N ASN A 95 3.48 15.59 -9.86
CA ASN A 95 4.18 15.33 -11.13
C ASN A 95 5.22 14.20 -11.03
N GLU A 96 5.92 14.13 -9.91
CA GLU A 96 6.90 13.08 -9.61
C GLU A 96 6.23 11.70 -9.39
N ALA A 97 4.96 11.67 -8.99
CA ALA A 97 4.18 10.45 -8.81
C ALA A 97 3.70 9.85 -10.14
N LEU A 98 3.55 10.68 -11.18
CA LEU A 98 3.01 10.26 -12.48
C LEU A 98 3.83 9.12 -13.11
N VAL A 99 5.16 9.15 -12.98
CA VAL A 99 6.02 8.08 -13.51
C VAL A 99 5.75 6.73 -12.84
N TYR A 100 5.40 6.75 -11.55
CA TYR A 100 5.10 5.56 -10.77
C TYR A 100 3.66 5.08 -10.97
N ALA A 101 2.74 6.01 -11.27
CA ALA A 101 1.36 5.73 -11.59
C ALA A 101 1.16 5.27 -13.04
N PHE A 102 2.06 5.62 -13.96
CA PHE A 102 1.94 5.29 -15.39
C PHE A 102 1.55 3.83 -15.69
N PRO A 103 2.01 2.80 -14.97
CA PRO A 103 1.59 1.42 -15.23
C PRO A 103 0.09 1.17 -15.00
N THR A 104 -0.61 2.00 -14.22
CA THR A 104 -2.05 1.83 -13.95
C THR A 104 -2.91 2.07 -15.19
N MET A 105 -2.44 2.91 -16.13
CA MET A 105 -3.15 3.17 -17.39
C MET A 105 -2.87 2.13 -18.47
N LEU A 106 -2.06 1.10 -18.21
CA LEU A 106 -1.67 0.11 -19.21
C LEU A 106 -2.29 -1.25 -18.92
N LYS A 107 -2.56 -2.02 -19.97
CA LYS A 107 -2.88 -3.45 -19.91
C LYS A 107 -2.22 -4.21 -21.06
N ASN A 108 -2.38 -5.53 -21.08
CA ASN A 108 -1.94 -6.42 -22.16
C ASN A 108 -0.47 -6.21 -22.60
N ILE A 109 -0.25 -6.04 -23.90
CA ILE A 109 1.06 -5.94 -24.52
C ILE A 109 1.77 -4.64 -24.14
N ALA A 110 1.04 -3.54 -23.97
CA ALA A 110 1.60 -2.27 -23.51
C ALA A 110 2.15 -2.36 -22.07
N LEU A 111 1.40 -2.99 -21.15
CA LEU A 111 1.89 -3.19 -19.77
C LEU A 111 3.10 -4.13 -19.72
N SER A 112 3.09 -5.18 -20.53
CA SER A 112 4.21 -6.10 -20.66
C SER A 112 5.46 -5.38 -21.20
N PHE A 113 5.30 -4.55 -22.24
CA PHE A 113 6.38 -3.73 -22.78
C PHE A 113 6.93 -2.73 -21.76
N TYR A 114 6.06 -2.11 -20.94
CA TYR A 114 6.49 -1.20 -19.89
C TYR A 114 7.49 -1.87 -18.93
N PHE A 115 7.15 -3.05 -18.42
CA PHE A 115 7.97 -3.73 -17.42
C PHE A 115 9.29 -4.28 -17.97
N ASN A 116 9.32 -4.63 -19.26
CA ASN A 116 10.51 -5.16 -19.91
C ASN A 116 11.47 -4.05 -20.40
N CYS A 117 10.93 -2.96 -20.97
CA CYS A 117 11.71 -2.02 -21.76
C CYS A 117 11.73 -0.60 -21.19
N CYS A 118 10.86 -0.26 -20.25
CA CYS A 118 10.60 1.15 -19.89
C CYS A 118 10.75 1.50 -18.42
N ARG A 119 10.95 0.54 -17.52
CA ARG A 119 11.19 0.81 -16.09
C ARG A 119 12.32 1.84 -15.89
N GLY A 120 12.07 2.82 -15.02
CA GLY A 120 13.05 3.85 -14.65
C GLY A 120 13.17 5.02 -15.64
N LYS A 121 12.44 5.01 -16.76
CA LYS A 121 12.39 6.15 -17.68
C LYS A 121 11.53 7.28 -17.13
N SER A 122 11.87 8.53 -17.46
CA SER A 122 11.02 9.70 -17.22
C SER A 122 9.69 9.59 -17.95
N LEU A 123 8.63 10.24 -17.46
CA LEU A 123 7.30 10.25 -18.09
C LEU A 123 7.34 10.55 -19.60
N ALA A 124 8.05 11.59 -20.03
CA ALA A 124 8.17 11.93 -21.45
C ALA A 124 8.77 10.80 -22.31
N LYS A 125 9.75 10.06 -21.76
CA LYS A 125 10.35 8.90 -22.42
C LYS A 125 9.44 7.67 -22.39
N LEU A 126 8.55 7.55 -21.41
CA LEU A 126 7.51 6.53 -21.39
C LEU A 126 6.50 6.79 -22.51
N CYS A 127 5.98 8.01 -22.60
CA CYS A 127 5.03 8.41 -23.65
C CYS A 127 5.62 8.18 -25.05
N GLN A 128 6.86 8.65 -25.29
CA GLN A 128 7.52 8.43 -26.57
C GLN A 128 7.70 6.94 -26.87
N ALA A 129 8.14 6.14 -25.89
CA ALA A 129 8.33 4.71 -26.10
C ALA A 129 7.01 4.00 -26.45
N MET A 130 5.87 4.41 -25.89
CA MET A 130 4.57 3.83 -26.26
C MET A 130 4.22 4.17 -27.71
N LYS A 131 4.31 5.45 -28.09
CA LYS A 131 4.01 5.92 -29.46
C LYS A 131 4.92 5.31 -30.54
N ASP A 132 6.15 4.97 -30.18
CA ASP A 132 7.11 4.40 -31.13
C ASP A 132 6.90 2.88 -31.35
N ASN A 133 6.20 2.20 -30.45
CA ASN A 133 6.10 0.73 -30.44
C ASN A 133 4.69 0.17 -30.69
N PHE A 134 3.66 1.02 -30.61
CA PHE A 134 2.25 0.68 -30.79
C PHE A 134 1.57 1.79 -31.59
#